data_AF-A0A5C8BPR1-F1
#
_entry.id   AF-A0A5C8BPR1-F1
#
_cell.length_a   1.000
_cell.length_b   1.000
_cell.length_c   1.000
_cell.angle_alpha   90.00
_cell.angle_beta   90.00
_cell.angle_gamma   90.00
#
_symmetry.space_group_name_H-M   'P 1'
#
loop_
_entity.id
_entity.type
_entity.pdbx_description
1 polymer ?
#
loop_
_entity_poly.entity_id
_entity_poly.type
_entity_poly.pdbx_seq_one_letter_code
_entity_poly.pdbx_strand_id
1 'polypeptide(L)'
;MDTRRLILFIVLSLGLMLGWEKFFAPKAPTPTTTTAQVANSPADGSTPTVANNQVSENGTGLASDKIINVTTDLMKVQINTVGGDIRSIDLLKYTDYDDTSKPYQFLMSDNNRVFVAQTGLISPNDNLQLPTHKTVFKAQDYSYTMNSTADSLAVSLTSTAESGGVVVVKTFTFKRGSYVVDVSYQIMNNSAVALNNVTAYWRFLRDEQAPAGETKFVHTFTGPVYYNEEAKFNTIKFDALAKNNVEYPQNTTNGWAGFAEHYFTGLWLLNPFNHAAICSNGVQCRFDFKPVGNLASAGVMTDLPQIKAHSSYTIDVPMYVGPQEYHAMAAAAPELERTKDYGWVYIFSTPLFWLLVHIYEIVKNWGWAIVLLTLSVKVVLYPLTHASYKSMARMKALAPKMEKLKAQYGDDKAKLQQAMMAMYREEKVNPVGGC
;
A
#
# COMPACT_ATOMS: atom_id res chain seq x y z
N MET A 1 -21.33 45.26 -14.24
CA MET A 1 -20.07 45.61 -14.92
C MET A 1 -18.87 44.77 -14.44
N ASP A 2 -18.93 44.11 -13.29
CA ASP A 2 -17.81 43.32 -12.73
C ASP A 2 -17.50 41.99 -13.41
N THR A 3 -18.52 41.22 -13.84
CA THR A 3 -18.28 39.89 -14.44
C THR A 3 -17.50 39.95 -15.75
N ARG A 4 -17.69 41.00 -16.56
CA ARG A 4 -16.90 41.20 -17.78
C ARG A 4 -15.44 41.55 -17.49
N ARG A 5 -15.18 42.31 -16.41
CA ARG A 5 -13.81 42.64 -15.98
C ARG A 5 -13.10 41.44 -15.38
N LEU A 6 -13.82 40.61 -14.62
CA LEU A 6 -13.31 39.38 -14.04
C LEU A 6 -12.98 38.33 -15.12
N ILE A 7 -13.84 38.18 -16.13
CA ILE A 7 -13.56 37.30 -17.27
C ILE A 7 -12.37 37.81 -18.08
N LEU A 8 -12.28 39.12 -18.36
CA LEU A 8 -11.12 39.72 -19.03
C LEU A 8 -9.82 39.51 -18.25
N PHE A 9 -9.87 39.64 -16.92
CA PHE A 9 -8.71 39.42 -16.06
C PHE A 9 -8.23 37.96 -16.09
N ILE A 10 -9.15 37.00 -16.03
CA ILE A 10 -8.82 35.56 -16.11
C ILE A 10 -8.23 35.20 -17.48
N VAL A 11 -8.79 35.74 -18.56
CA VAL A 11 -8.27 35.46 -19.92
C VAL A 11 -6.90 36.09 -20.13
N LEU A 12 -6.68 37.33 -19.64
CA LEU A 12 -5.37 37.99 -19.70
C LEU A 12 -4.32 37.29 -18.83
N SER A 13 -4.68 36.79 -17.64
CA SER A 13 -3.73 36.08 -16.77
C SER A 13 -3.33 34.72 -17.35
N LEU A 14 -4.28 33.95 -17.91
CA LEU A 14 -4.00 32.71 -18.63
C LEU A 14 -3.15 32.94 -19.89
N GLY A 15 -3.42 34.01 -20.64
CA GLY A 15 -2.63 34.38 -21.81
C GLY A 15 -1.18 34.74 -21.46
N LEU A 16 -0.97 35.50 -20.37
CA LEU A 16 0.35 35.84 -19.86
C LEU A 16 1.11 34.60 -19.37
N MET A 17 0.45 33.70 -18.65
CA MET A 17 1.07 32.49 -18.12
C MET A 17 1.53 31.54 -19.23
N LEU A 18 0.67 31.30 -20.24
CA LEU A 18 1.01 30.44 -21.39
C LEU A 18 2.06 31.09 -22.32
N GLY A 19 2.02 32.41 -22.47
CA GLY A 19 3.03 33.17 -23.21
C GLY A 19 4.40 33.12 -22.54
N TRP A 20 4.43 33.20 -21.21
CA TRP A 20 5.67 33.14 -20.42
C TRP A 20 6.34 31.77 -20.52
N GLU A 21 5.60 30.66 -20.42
CA GLU A 21 6.17 29.32 -20.62
C GLU A 21 6.74 29.15 -22.03
N LYS A 22 6.06 29.64 -23.06
CA LYS A 22 6.52 29.50 -24.45
C LYS A 22 7.79 30.30 -24.75
N PHE A 23 7.99 31.45 -24.10
CA PHE A 23 9.14 32.32 -24.35
C PHE A 23 10.33 32.07 -23.42
N PHE A 24 10.10 31.62 -22.20
CA PHE A 24 11.13 31.47 -21.17
C PHE A 24 11.40 30.02 -20.73
N ALA A 25 10.75 29.02 -21.35
CA ALA A 25 11.13 27.62 -21.13
C ALA A 25 12.61 27.41 -21.51
N PRO A 26 13.44 26.84 -20.61
CA PRO A 26 14.82 26.52 -20.92
C PRO A 26 14.87 25.53 -22.09
N LYS A 27 15.67 25.84 -23.12
CA LYS A 27 15.94 24.90 -24.22
C LYS A 27 16.59 23.64 -23.66
N ALA A 28 15.98 22.49 -23.94
CA ALA A 28 16.57 21.19 -23.65
C ALA A 28 17.97 21.09 -24.30
N PRO A 29 18.99 20.56 -23.59
CA PRO A 29 20.31 20.37 -24.16
C PRO A 29 20.26 19.28 -25.24
N THR A 30 20.83 19.62 -26.41
CA THR A 30 20.99 18.73 -27.56
C THR A 30 21.93 17.57 -27.21
N PRO A 31 21.61 16.30 -27.58
CA PRO A 31 22.52 15.18 -27.36
C PRO A 31 23.73 15.27 -28.30
N THR A 32 24.93 15.41 -27.73
CA THR A 32 26.19 15.27 -28.45
C THR A 32 26.43 13.80 -28.78
N THR A 33 26.56 13.51 -30.08
CA THR A 33 26.99 12.20 -30.59
C THR A 33 28.50 12.07 -30.37
N THR A 34 28.93 11.09 -29.58
CA THR A 34 30.34 10.69 -29.51
C THR A 34 30.52 9.38 -30.28
N THR A 35 31.31 9.48 -31.33
CA THR A 35 31.69 8.45 -32.29
C THR A 35 32.48 7.33 -31.61
N ALA A 36 32.14 6.07 -31.95
CA ALA A 36 32.91 4.90 -31.59
C ALA A 36 34.24 4.86 -32.37
N GLN A 37 35.34 4.57 -31.68
CA GLN A 37 36.61 4.16 -32.28
C GLN A 37 36.86 2.68 -32.00
N VAL A 38 37.10 1.96 -33.08
CA VAL A 38 37.41 0.54 -33.16
C VAL A 38 38.92 0.36 -33.00
N ALA A 39 39.35 -0.60 -32.18
CA ALA A 39 40.70 -1.14 -32.21
C ALA A 39 40.66 -2.67 -32.04
N ASN A 40 41.07 -3.37 -33.10
CA ASN A 40 41.30 -4.81 -33.19
C ASN A 40 42.69 -5.18 -32.61
N SER A 41 42.78 -6.17 -31.71
CA SER A 41 43.36 -7.53 -31.88
C SER A 41 44.54 -7.75 -30.91
N PRO A 42 45.02 -8.99 -30.60
CA PRO A 42 44.62 -10.32 -31.10
C PRO A 42 44.30 -11.37 -30.01
N ALA A 43 43.84 -12.53 -30.48
CA ALA A 43 43.50 -13.74 -29.74
C ALA A 43 44.71 -14.50 -29.18
N ASP A 44 44.53 -15.19 -28.04
CA ASP A 44 45.07 -16.54 -27.83
C ASP A 44 44.36 -17.30 -26.69
N GLY A 45 44.31 -18.64 -26.80
CA GLY A 45 44.40 -19.56 -25.66
C GLY A 45 43.13 -19.99 -24.90
N SER A 46 42.69 -21.22 -25.18
CA SER A 46 41.67 -22.04 -24.51
C SER A 46 41.91 -22.39 -23.02
N THR A 47 40.85 -22.41 -22.20
CA THR A 47 40.52 -23.45 -21.17
C THR A 47 39.10 -23.23 -20.61
N PRO A 48 38.32 -24.28 -20.26
CA PRO A 48 36.99 -24.13 -19.70
C PRO A 48 37.06 -23.98 -18.18
N THR A 49 36.96 -22.76 -17.68
CA THR A 49 36.82 -22.50 -16.24
C THR A 49 35.35 -22.35 -15.90
N VAL A 50 34.87 -23.24 -15.02
CA VAL A 50 33.53 -23.25 -14.42
C VAL A 50 33.21 -21.85 -13.90
N ALA A 51 32.25 -21.19 -14.55
CA ALA A 51 31.78 -19.87 -14.15
C ALA A 51 31.06 -19.98 -12.80
N ASN A 52 31.76 -19.55 -11.76
CA ASN A 52 31.20 -19.22 -10.48
C ASN A 52 30.23 -18.04 -10.69
N ASN A 53 28.93 -18.33 -10.78
CA ASN A 53 27.89 -17.31 -10.89
C ASN A 53 27.80 -16.52 -9.57
N GLN A 54 28.68 -15.54 -9.40
CA GLN A 54 28.36 -14.38 -8.58
C GLN A 54 27.45 -13.49 -9.41
N VAL A 55 26.14 -13.72 -9.28
CA VAL A 55 25.12 -12.84 -9.83
C VAL A 55 25.13 -11.55 -9.01
N SER A 56 25.73 -10.52 -9.59
CA SER A 56 25.66 -9.13 -9.15
C SER A 56 24.19 -8.67 -9.13
N GLU A 57 23.73 -8.10 -8.01
CA GLU A 57 22.41 -7.48 -7.84
C GLU A 57 22.30 -6.11 -8.54
N ASN A 58 22.82 -5.99 -9.76
CA ASN A 58 22.80 -4.75 -10.55
C ASN A 58 22.05 -4.92 -11.87
N GLY A 59 20.89 -5.59 -11.84
CA GLY A 59 19.99 -5.67 -12.98
C GLY A 59 18.55 -5.87 -12.53
N THR A 60 17.61 -5.20 -13.21
CA THR A 60 16.15 -5.29 -13.04
C THR A 60 15.55 -6.66 -13.38
N GLY A 61 16.39 -7.64 -13.74
CA GLY A 61 15.96 -9.00 -14.09
C GLY A 61 15.88 -9.89 -12.86
N LEU A 62 14.67 -10.07 -12.34
CA LEU A 62 14.38 -11.14 -11.38
C LEU A 62 14.67 -12.50 -12.05
N ALA A 63 15.53 -13.32 -11.43
CA ALA A 63 15.81 -14.66 -11.93
C ALA A 63 14.50 -15.47 -12.04
N SER A 64 14.36 -16.20 -13.13
CA SER A 64 13.15 -16.94 -13.47
C SER A 64 13.50 -18.33 -14.01
N ASP A 65 12.70 -19.31 -13.61
CA ASP A 65 12.71 -20.66 -14.17
C ASP A 65 11.25 -21.06 -14.47
N LYS A 66 10.75 -22.15 -13.88
CA LYS A 66 9.39 -22.63 -14.12
C LYS A 66 8.37 -21.82 -13.33
N ILE A 67 7.19 -21.64 -13.91
CA ILE A 67 6.07 -20.93 -13.28
C ILE A 67 5.00 -21.94 -12.88
N ILE A 68 4.54 -21.84 -11.65
CA ILE A 68 3.41 -22.58 -11.10
C ILE A 68 2.21 -21.63 -11.13
N ASN A 69 1.14 -22.04 -11.81
CA ASN A 69 -0.10 -21.29 -11.88
C ASN A 69 -1.08 -21.80 -10.84
N VAL A 70 -1.68 -20.90 -10.06
CA VAL A 70 -2.68 -21.24 -9.05
C VAL A 70 -3.93 -20.41 -9.29
N THR A 71 -5.09 -21.04 -9.42
CA THR A 71 -6.37 -20.35 -9.60
C THR A 71 -7.32 -20.67 -8.44
N THR A 72 -7.86 -19.63 -7.82
CA THR A 72 -8.91 -19.69 -6.78
C THR A 72 -10.18 -18.98 -7.25
N ASP A 73 -11.15 -18.81 -6.37
CA ASP A 73 -12.37 -18.05 -6.64
C ASP A 73 -12.16 -16.52 -6.68
N LEU A 74 -11.10 -16.02 -6.02
CA LEU A 74 -10.79 -14.58 -5.94
C LEU A 74 -9.48 -14.19 -6.63
N MET A 75 -8.56 -15.12 -6.86
CA MET A 75 -7.21 -14.80 -7.32
C MET A 75 -6.69 -15.76 -8.40
N LYS A 76 -5.88 -15.24 -9.33
CA LYS A 76 -4.94 -16.02 -10.13
C LYS A 76 -3.52 -15.64 -9.73
N VAL A 77 -2.72 -16.62 -9.37
CA VAL A 77 -1.39 -16.43 -8.79
C VAL A 77 -0.35 -17.16 -9.62
N GLN A 78 0.78 -16.50 -9.87
CA GLN A 78 1.95 -17.10 -10.50
C GLN A 78 3.12 -17.14 -9.52
N ILE A 79 3.62 -18.34 -9.26
CA ILE A 79 4.75 -18.59 -8.36
C ILE A 79 5.93 -19.05 -9.21
N ASN A 80 7.08 -18.38 -9.08
CA ASN A 80 8.30 -18.82 -9.76
C ASN A 80 9.02 -19.88 -8.92
N THR A 81 9.55 -20.93 -9.55
CA THR A 81 10.36 -21.92 -8.83
C THR A 81 11.66 -21.35 -8.29
N VAL A 82 12.19 -20.27 -8.86
CA VAL A 82 13.29 -19.51 -8.24
C VAL A 82 12.73 -18.66 -7.10
N GLY A 83 13.22 -18.92 -5.89
CA GLY A 83 12.78 -18.34 -4.62
C GLY A 83 11.46 -18.87 -4.08
N GLY A 84 10.69 -19.58 -4.91
CA GLY A 84 9.26 -19.76 -4.66
C GLY A 84 8.55 -18.40 -4.64
N ASP A 85 9.05 -17.39 -5.34
CA ASP A 85 8.55 -16.02 -5.24
C ASP A 85 7.18 -15.89 -5.92
N ILE A 86 6.25 -15.14 -5.33
CA ILE A 86 5.00 -14.80 -6.02
C ILE A 86 5.29 -13.61 -6.93
N ARG A 87 5.19 -13.85 -8.24
CA ARG A 87 5.52 -12.89 -9.30
C ARG A 87 4.29 -12.19 -9.89
N SER A 88 3.12 -12.81 -9.77
CA SER A 88 1.86 -12.22 -10.23
C SER A 88 0.70 -12.60 -9.32
N ILE A 89 -0.19 -11.65 -9.05
CA ILE A 89 -1.50 -11.88 -8.44
C ILE A 89 -2.52 -11.02 -9.17
N ASP A 90 -3.46 -11.66 -9.84
CA ASP A 90 -4.63 -11.01 -10.43
C ASP A 90 -5.82 -11.16 -9.48
N LEU A 91 -6.50 -10.06 -9.15
CA LEU A 91 -7.68 -10.04 -8.30
C LEU A 91 -8.96 -10.13 -9.15
N LEU A 92 -9.58 -11.32 -9.19
CA LEU A 92 -10.62 -11.69 -10.15
C LEU A 92 -11.95 -10.92 -10.01
N LYS A 93 -12.15 -10.22 -8.90
CA LYS A 93 -13.35 -9.41 -8.64
C LYS A 93 -13.21 -7.95 -9.11
N TYR A 94 -12.01 -7.52 -9.48
CA TYR A 94 -11.70 -6.15 -9.86
C TYR A 94 -11.18 -6.14 -11.29
N THR A 95 -11.58 -5.15 -12.07
CA THR A 95 -11.15 -5.02 -13.46
C THR A 95 -9.97 -4.07 -13.59
N ASP A 96 -9.11 -4.32 -14.57
CA ASP A 96 -8.04 -3.42 -14.93
C ASP A 96 -8.57 -2.04 -15.40
N TYR A 97 -7.76 -1.00 -15.20
CA TYR A 97 -8.12 0.38 -15.55
C TYR A 97 -8.13 0.60 -17.06
N ASP A 98 -7.11 0.10 -17.77
CA ASP A 98 -6.95 0.29 -19.21
C ASP A 98 -7.79 -0.71 -20.00
N ASP A 99 -7.96 -1.93 -19.49
CA ASP A 99 -8.74 -2.99 -20.12
C ASP A 99 -9.74 -3.66 -19.17
N THR A 100 -10.98 -3.18 -19.17
CA THR A 100 -12.04 -3.69 -18.29
C THR A 100 -12.42 -5.16 -18.50
N SER A 101 -11.91 -5.81 -19.57
CA SER A 101 -12.09 -7.25 -19.79
C SER A 101 -11.11 -8.12 -18.97
N LYS A 102 -10.06 -7.52 -18.42
CA LYS A 102 -9.02 -8.21 -17.64
C LYS A 102 -9.19 -7.94 -16.15
N PRO A 103 -8.81 -8.90 -15.28
CA PRO A 103 -8.73 -8.66 -13.86
C PRO A 103 -7.62 -7.65 -13.53
N TYR A 104 -7.77 -6.94 -12.43
CA TYR A 104 -6.74 -6.05 -11.89
C TYR A 104 -5.53 -6.87 -11.43
N GLN A 105 -4.35 -6.55 -11.94
CA GLN A 105 -3.10 -7.20 -11.55
C GLN A 105 -2.43 -6.41 -10.42
N PHE A 106 -2.42 -6.96 -9.21
CA PHE A 106 -1.85 -6.30 -8.04
C PHE A 106 -0.33 -6.55 -7.91
N LEU A 107 0.09 -7.82 -7.93
CA LEU A 107 1.50 -8.16 -8.04
C LEU A 107 1.84 -8.40 -9.51
N MET A 108 3.00 -7.93 -9.95
CA MET A 108 3.47 -8.00 -11.32
C MET A 108 4.99 -8.05 -11.39
N SER A 109 5.50 -8.65 -12.46
CA SER A 109 6.94 -8.73 -12.74
C SER A 109 7.12 -8.69 -14.25
N ASP A 110 7.06 -7.50 -14.82
CA ASP A 110 7.31 -7.25 -16.24
C ASP A 110 8.56 -6.38 -16.43
N ASN A 111 8.89 -6.05 -17.69
CA ASN A 111 10.11 -5.31 -18.00
C ASN A 111 10.14 -3.87 -17.45
N ASN A 112 8.99 -3.30 -17.08
CA ASN A 112 8.84 -1.92 -16.64
C ASN A 112 8.33 -1.79 -15.20
N ARG A 113 7.71 -2.83 -14.65
CA ARG A 113 7.08 -2.85 -13.33
C ARG A 113 7.49 -4.08 -12.54
N VAL A 114 7.87 -3.86 -11.29
CA VAL A 114 8.20 -4.90 -10.33
C VAL A 114 7.37 -4.66 -9.08
N PHE A 115 6.52 -5.62 -8.73
CA PHE A 115 5.88 -5.72 -7.44
C PHE A 115 5.66 -7.20 -7.13
N VAL A 116 6.55 -7.77 -6.32
CA VAL A 116 6.63 -9.22 -6.08
C VAL A 116 6.74 -9.54 -4.59
N ALA A 117 6.32 -10.72 -4.18
CA ALA A 117 6.50 -11.22 -2.81
C ALA A 117 7.68 -12.19 -2.76
N GLN A 118 8.65 -11.92 -1.90
CA GLN A 118 9.86 -12.72 -1.73
C GLN A 118 10.06 -13.11 -0.27
N THR A 119 10.54 -14.32 -0.06
CA THR A 119 10.77 -14.85 1.28
C THR A 119 12.05 -15.69 1.29
N GLY A 120 12.67 -15.87 2.45
CA GLY A 120 13.87 -16.69 2.54
C GLY A 120 14.51 -16.66 3.91
N LEU A 121 15.61 -17.39 4.04
CA LEU A 121 16.38 -17.50 5.28
C LEU A 121 17.74 -16.81 5.14
N ILE A 122 18.20 -16.24 6.24
CA ILE A 122 19.51 -15.61 6.37
C ILE A 122 20.21 -16.26 7.58
N SER A 123 21.50 -16.52 7.41
CA SER A 123 22.38 -16.99 8.47
C SER A 123 23.53 -16.00 8.62
N PRO A 124 23.95 -15.65 9.85
CA PRO A 124 25.15 -14.84 10.08
C PRO A 124 26.45 -15.62 9.81
N ASN A 125 26.38 -16.94 9.64
CA ASN A 125 27.51 -17.77 9.24
C ASN A 125 27.60 -17.81 7.72
N ASP A 126 28.59 -17.11 7.15
CA ASP A 126 28.84 -17.02 5.71
C ASP A 126 29.10 -18.38 5.03
N ASN A 127 29.53 -19.39 5.80
CA ASN A 127 29.76 -20.74 5.27
C ASN A 127 28.47 -21.58 5.16
N LEU A 128 27.37 -21.10 5.74
CA LEU A 128 26.08 -21.76 5.72
C LEU A 128 25.12 -21.00 4.80
N GLN A 129 25.00 -21.50 3.57
CA GLN A 129 24.03 -20.99 2.61
C GLN A 129 22.65 -21.63 2.87
N LEU A 130 21.70 -20.82 3.29
CA LEU A 130 20.32 -21.25 3.52
C LEU A 130 19.42 -20.88 2.33
N PRO A 131 18.32 -21.61 2.10
CA PRO A 131 17.37 -21.27 1.03
C PRO A 131 16.84 -19.83 1.10
N THR A 132 16.96 -19.12 0.00
CA THR A 132 16.57 -17.70 -0.19
C THR A 132 15.64 -17.52 -1.39
N HIS A 133 15.28 -16.27 -1.70
CA HIS A 133 14.59 -15.87 -2.94
C HIS A 133 15.39 -16.16 -4.23
N LYS A 134 16.64 -16.63 -4.13
CA LYS A 134 17.49 -17.03 -5.27
C LYS A 134 17.56 -18.55 -5.46
N THR A 135 17.09 -19.31 -4.48
CA THR A 135 17.15 -20.78 -4.46
C THR A 135 16.14 -21.37 -5.41
N VAL A 136 16.51 -22.42 -6.14
CA VAL A 136 15.54 -23.15 -6.96
C VAL A 136 14.74 -24.10 -6.06
N PHE A 137 13.41 -24.07 -6.18
CA PHE A 137 12.51 -25.00 -5.52
C PHE A 137 11.89 -25.96 -6.53
N LYS A 138 11.63 -27.20 -6.09
CA LYS A 138 10.90 -28.21 -6.84
C LYS A 138 9.45 -28.27 -6.37
N ALA A 139 8.51 -28.22 -7.31
CA ALA A 139 7.10 -28.46 -7.06
C ALA A 139 6.67 -29.83 -7.61
N GLN A 140 5.58 -30.37 -7.07
CA GLN A 140 4.97 -31.61 -7.58
C GLN A 140 4.28 -31.35 -8.93
N ASP A 141 3.51 -30.26 -9.02
CA ASP A 141 2.80 -29.83 -10.22
C ASP A 141 3.07 -28.34 -10.49
N TYR A 142 2.70 -27.89 -11.69
CA TYR A 142 2.86 -26.50 -12.14
C TYR A 142 1.52 -25.81 -12.46
N SER A 143 0.40 -26.47 -12.19
CA SER A 143 -0.94 -25.93 -12.37
C SER A 143 -1.87 -26.46 -11.30
N TYR A 144 -2.43 -25.56 -10.51
CA TYR A 144 -3.36 -25.85 -9.44
C TYR A 144 -4.63 -25.04 -9.64
N THR A 145 -5.80 -25.67 -9.48
CA THR A 145 -7.09 -24.99 -9.53
C THR A 145 -7.91 -25.46 -8.35
N MET A 146 -8.42 -24.51 -7.56
CA MET A 146 -9.26 -24.82 -6.41
C MET A 146 -10.57 -25.44 -6.90
N ASN A 147 -10.79 -26.70 -6.54
CA ASN A 147 -12.06 -27.39 -6.84
C ASN A 147 -13.23 -26.59 -6.26
N SER A 148 -14.37 -26.52 -6.95
CA SER A 148 -15.57 -25.77 -6.54
C SER A 148 -16.09 -26.10 -5.14
N THR A 149 -15.85 -27.31 -4.62
CA THR A 149 -16.30 -27.74 -3.28
C THR A 149 -15.19 -27.74 -2.22
N ALA A 150 -13.95 -27.45 -2.59
CA ALA A 150 -12.84 -27.41 -1.63
C ALA A 150 -12.81 -26.06 -0.89
N ASP A 151 -12.58 -26.09 0.42
CA ASP A 151 -12.45 -24.88 1.23
C ASP A 151 -11.03 -24.28 1.19
N SER A 152 -10.04 -25.10 0.83
CA SER A 152 -8.64 -24.68 0.73
C SER A 152 -7.88 -25.40 -0.39
N LEU A 153 -6.75 -24.82 -0.78
CA LEU A 153 -5.81 -25.34 -1.76
C LEU A 153 -4.38 -25.04 -1.28
N ALA A 154 -3.55 -26.08 -1.14
CA ALA A 154 -2.16 -25.93 -0.72
C ALA A 154 -1.19 -26.24 -1.87
N VAL A 155 -0.14 -25.44 -2.00
CA VAL A 155 0.93 -25.59 -3.00
C VAL A 155 2.26 -25.63 -2.27
N SER A 156 2.90 -26.81 -2.25
CA SER A 156 4.17 -27.03 -1.57
C SER A 156 5.33 -27.12 -2.56
N LEU A 157 6.42 -26.42 -2.23
CA LEU A 157 7.67 -26.43 -2.95
C LEU A 157 8.81 -26.81 -2.01
N THR A 158 9.72 -27.66 -2.46
CA THR A 158 10.88 -28.10 -1.67
C THR A 158 12.16 -27.51 -2.26
N SER A 159 12.97 -26.85 -1.44
CA SER A 159 14.25 -26.28 -1.89
C SER A 159 15.14 -27.39 -2.44
N THR A 160 15.85 -27.13 -3.55
CA THR A 160 17.01 -27.95 -3.88
C THR A 160 17.98 -27.88 -2.70
N ALA A 161 18.57 -29.01 -2.28
CA ALA A 161 19.42 -29.06 -1.10
C ALA A 161 20.56 -28.04 -1.23
N GLU A 162 20.43 -26.91 -0.52
CA GLU A 162 21.49 -25.92 -0.42
C GLU A 162 22.36 -26.24 0.80
N SER A 163 23.60 -25.75 0.73
CA SER A 163 24.73 -26.14 1.56
C SER A 163 24.41 -26.46 3.03
N GLY A 164 25.06 -27.51 3.57
CA GLY A 164 25.03 -27.79 5.01
C GLY A 164 23.87 -28.67 5.49
N GLY A 165 23.07 -29.27 4.60
CA GLY A 165 22.06 -30.27 4.98
C GLY A 165 20.74 -29.67 5.47
N VAL A 166 20.45 -28.42 5.13
CA VAL A 166 19.18 -27.76 5.45
C VAL A 166 18.26 -27.83 4.24
N VAL A 167 17.02 -28.27 4.46
CA VAL A 167 15.98 -28.34 3.42
C VAL A 167 14.77 -27.55 3.89
N VAL A 168 14.23 -26.70 3.02
CA VAL A 168 13.04 -25.91 3.29
C VAL A 168 11.88 -26.41 2.44
N VAL A 169 10.75 -26.70 3.07
CA VAL A 169 9.47 -26.87 2.39
C VAL A 169 8.66 -25.60 2.58
N LYS A 170 8.44 -24.88 1.48
CA LYS A 170 7.61 -23.68 1.41
C LYS A 170 6.20 -24.08 0.99
N THR A 171 5.19 -23.74 1.76
CA THR A 171 3.80 -24.06 1.43
C THR A 171 2.95 -22.80 1.40
N PHE A 172 2.28 -22.58 0.27
CA PHE A 172 1.27 -21.56 0.10
C PHE A 172 -0.11 -22.17 0.27
N THR A 173 -0.90 -21.67 1.22
CA THR A 173 -2.28 -22.12 1.43
C THR A 173 -3.26 -21.02 1.10
N PHE A 174 -4.14 -21.32 0.14
CA PHE A 174 -5.23 -20.45 -0.28
C PHE A 174 -6.54 -20.96 0.32
N LYS A 175 -7.35 -20.04 0.85
CA LYS A 175 -8.69 -20.34 1.39
C LYS A 175 -9.76 -19.72 0.48
N ARG A 176 -10.87 -20.43 0.30
CA ARG A 176 -12.01 -19.93 -0.48
C ARG A 176 -12.52 -18.62 0.11
N GLY A 177 -12.83 -17.65 -0.75
CA GLY A 177 -13.38 -16.36 -0.32
C GLY A 177 -12.42 -15.48 0.49
N SER A 178 -11.12 -15.80 0.50
CA SER A 178 -10.10 -15.06 1.25
C SER A 178 -9.04 -14.43 0.34
N TYR A 179 -8.62 -13.21 0.68
CA TYR A 179 -7.44 -12.54 0.13
C TYR A 179 -6.17 -12.78 0.97
N VAL A 180 -6.28 -13.58 2.04
CA VAL A 180 -5.14 -14.03 2.84
C VAL A 180 -4.56 -15.29 2.23
N VAL A 181 -3.24 -15.29 2.02
CA VAL A 181 -2.46 -16.45 1.61
C VAL A 181 -1.54 -16.82 2.78
N ASP A 182 -1.72 -18.00 3.34
CA ASP A 182 -0.83 -18.50 4.39
C ASP A 182 0.49 -18.95 3.74
N VAL A 183 1.62 -18.53 4.31
CA VAL A 183 2.95 -18.82 3.77
C VAL A 183 3.80 -19.46 4.86
N SER A 184 3.89 -20.79 4.78
CA SER A 184 4.59 -21.60 5.78
C SER A 184 5.97 -22.02 5.29
N TYR A 185 6.96 -21.91 6.17
CA TYR A 185 8.31 -22.45 6.01
C TYR A 185 8.51 -23.58 7.02
N GLN A 186 8.61 -24.80 6.53
CA GLN A 186 9.12 -25.93 7.30
C GLN A 186 10.61 -26.09 7.02
N ILE A 187 11.43 -25.79 8.02
CA ILE A 187 12.88 -25.79 7.96
C ILE A 187 13.38 -27.09 8.59
N MET A 188 13.89 -27.99 7.77
CA MET A 188 14.43 -29.28 8.19
C MET A 188 15.95 -29.19 8.28
N ASN A 189 16.49 -29.25 9.50
CA ASN A 189 17.92 -29.34 9.73
C ASN A 189 18.34 -30.82 9.76
N ASN A 190 18.82 -31.34 8.62
CA ASN A 190 19.31 -32.72 8.53
C ASN A 190 20.81 -32.84 8.86
N SER A 191 21.44 -31.74 9.28
CA SER A 191 22.86 -31.70 9.63
C SER A 191 23.11 -32.16 11.07
N ALA A 192 24.37 -32.45 11.37
CA ALA A 192 24.82 -32.76 12.73
C ALA A 192 25.00 -31.52 13.63
N VAL A 193 24.84 -30.29 13.08
CA VAL A 193 25.08 -29.03 13.79
C VAL A 193 23.75 -28.29 13.98
N ALA A 194 23.54 -27.72 15.15
CA ALA A 194 22.36 -26.89 15.39
C ALA A 194 22.43 -25.56 14.62
N LEU A 195 21.31 -25.12 14.07
CA LEU A 195 21.20 -23.79 13.45
C LEU A 195 20.90 -22.77 14.53
N ASN A 196 21.73 -21.73 14.61
CA ASN A 196 21.60 -20.63 15.56
C ASN A 196 21.47 -19.31 14.81
N ASN A 197 20.72 -18.37 15.38
CA ASN A 197 20.56 -17.00 14.84
C ASN A 197 20.11 -16.97 13.38
N VAL A 198 19.24 -17.92 12.98
CA VAL A 198 18.64 -17.91 11.65
C VAL A 198 17.52 -16.88 11.64
N THR A 199 17.52 -16.01 10.64
CA THR A 199 16.45 -15.03 10.42
C THR A 199 15.68 -15.39 9.16
N ALA A 200 14.36 -15.51 9.23
CA ALA A 200 13.52 -15.54 8.04
C ALA A 200 13.07 -14.12 7.69
N TYR A 201 13.11 -13.76 6.41
CA TYR A 201 12.55 -12.50 5.92
C TYR A 201 11.35 -12.76 5.02
N TRP A 202 10.39 -11.84 5.10
CA TRP A 202 9.12 -11.86 4.39
C TRP A 202 8.90 -10.47 3.84
N ARG A 203 9.11 -10.26 2.54
CA ARG A 203 9.11 -8.93 1.95
C ARG A 203 8.29 -8.86 0.69
N PHE A 204 7.75 -7.69 0.44
CA PHE A 204 7.43 -7.25 -0.89
C PHE A 204 8.59 -6.43 -1.45
N LEU A 205 8.86 -6.60 -2.74
CA LEU A 205 9.83 -5.81 -3.49
C LEU A 205 9.06 -5.08 -4.58
N ARG A 206 9.15 -3.74 -4.60
CA ARG A 206 8.32 -2.91 -5.46
C ARG A 206 9.08 -1.73 -6.09
N ASP A 207 8.75 -1.39 -7.33
CA ASP A 207 9.15 -0.16 -8.00
C ASP A 207 8.34 1.07 -7.52
N GLU A 208 8.89 2.27 -7.65
CA GLU A 208 8.25 3.48 -7.13
C GLU A 208 7.10 4.03 -8.00
N GLN A 209 6.72 3.35 -9.09
CA GLN A 209 5.68 3.82 -9.99
C GLN A 209 4.28 3.65 -9.38
N ALA A 210 3.46 4.65 -9.64
CA ALA A 210 2.04 4.63 -9.33
C ALA A 210 1.31 3.54 -10.16
N PRO A 211 0.23 2.94 -9.64
CA PRO A 211 -0.67 2.10 -10.44
C PRO A 211 -1.28 2.86 -11.62
N ALA A 212 -1.72 2.11 -12.65
CA ALA A 212 -2.45 2.69 -13.77
C ALA A 212 -3.73 3.39 -13.28
N GLY A 213 -4.06 4.53 -13.89
CA GLY A 213 -5.23 5.34 -13.53
C GLY A 213 -5.01 6.36 -12.40
N GLU A 214 -3.90 6.34 -11.68
CA GLU A 214 -3.54 7.42 -10.75
C GLU A 214 -3.09 8.67 -11.54
N THR A 215 -3.87 9.75 -11.46
CA THR A 215 -3.52 11.04 -12.07
C THR A 215 -2.74 11.91 -11.10
N LYS A 216 -1.85 12.78 -11.61
CA LYS A 216 -1.08 13.75 -10.79
C LYS A 216 -1.95 14.72 -9.97
N PHE A 217 -3.25 14.80 -10.25
CA PHE A 217 -4.19 15.70 -9.57
C PHE A 217 -4.93 15.05 -8.40
N VAL A 218 -4.85 13.72 -8.25
CA VAL A 218 -5.43 12.97 -7.13
C VAL A 218 -4.29 12.34 -6.35
N HIS A 219 -3.86 12.98 -5.26
CA HIS A 219 -2.80 12.46 -4.40
C HIS A 219 -3.34 11.34 -3.51
N THR A 220 -3.27 10.12 -4.00
CA THR A 220 -3.46 8.92 -3.19
C THR A 220 -2.11 8.36 -2.79
N PHE A 221 -2.02 7.88 -1.54
CA PHE A 221 -0.76 7.37 -1.03
C PHE A 221 -0.46 6.02 -1.69
N THR A 222 0.70 5.95 -2.34
CA THR A 222 1.31 4.70 -2.81
C THR A 222 2.70 4.61 -2.19
N GLY A 223 2.95 3.56 -1.40
CA GLY A 223 4.24 3.40 -0.72
C GLY A 223 4.25 2.38 0.41
N PRO A 224 5.42 2.17 1.05
CA PRO A 224 5.53 1.29 2.19
C PRO A 224 4.69 1.76 3.38
N VAL A 225 4.11 0.81 4.10
CA VAL A 225 3.30 1.04 5.29
C VAL A 225 3.62 0.03 6.37
N TYR A 226 3.39 0.42 7.62
CA TYR A 226 3.36 -0.50 8.75
C TYR A 226 2.31 -0.09 9.78
N TYR A 227 1.98 -1.04 10.63
CA TYR A 227 1.20 -0.84 11.84
C TYR A 227 1.75 -1.71 12.94
N ASN A 228 1.82 -1.18 14.15
CA ASN A 228 1.82 -1.96 15.39
C ASN A 228 1.01 -1.22 16.47
N GLU A 229 0.78 -1.85 17.61
CA GLU A 229 -0.02 -1.26 18.68
C GLU A 229 0.55 0.05 19.25
N GLU A 230 1.87 0.21 19.26
CA GLU A 230 2.56 1.37 19.82
C GLU A 230 2.58 2.56 18.85
N ALA A 231 3.11 2.36 17.65
CA ALA A 231 3.29 3.41 16.65
C ALA A 231 2.01 3.69 15.84
N LYS A 232 1.02 2.80 15.88
CA LYS A 232 -0.19 2.84 15.03
C LYS A 232 0.18 2.81 13.55
N PHE A 233 -0.78 3.15 12.69
CA PHE A 233 -0.60 3.12 11.24
C PHE A 233 0.34 4.23 10.80
N ASN A 234 1.38 3.87 10.05
CA ASN A 234 2.35 4.81 9.52
C ASN A 234 2.66 4.51 8.05
N THR A 235 3.03 5.58 7.35
CA THR A 235 3.40 5.56 5.94
C THR A 235 4.85 5.97 5.79
N ILE A 236 5.55 5.35 4.85
CA ILE A 236 6.95 5.67 4.53
C ILE A 236 6.97 6.19 3.09
N LYS A 237 7.66 7.32 2.86
CA LYS A 237 7.85 7.87 1.52
C LYS A 237 8.97 7.14 0.79
N PHE A 238 8.79 6.83 -0.48
CA PHE A 238 9.83 6.22 -1.33
C PHE A 238 11.16 7.01 -1.29
N ASP A 239 11.13 8.34 -1.49
CA ASP A 239 12.33 9.18 -1.46
C ASP A 239 13.09 9.12 -0.11
N ALA A 240 12.37 9.02 1.01
CA ALA A 240 12.98 8.87 2.33
C ALA A 240 13.66 7.50 2.47
N LEU A 241 12.99 6.45 1.98
CA LEU A 241 13.52 5.09 1.99
C LEU A 241 14.75 4.94 1.09
N ALA A 242 14.72 5.50 -0.12
CA ALA A 242 15.83 5.49 -1.06
C ALA A 242 17.09 6.17 -0.49
N LYS A 243 16.91 7.17 0.38
CA LYS A 243 17.98 7.88 1.09
C LYS A 243 18.39 7.21 2.41
N ASN A 244 17.82 6.06 2.77
CA ASN A 244 17.96 5.43 4.09
C ASN A 244 17.69 6.39 5.25
N ASN A 245 16.77 7.35 5.06
CA ASN A 245 16.41 8.36 6.04
C ASN A 245 14.99 8.13 6.55
N VAL A 246 14.77 6.96 7.14
CA VAL A 246 13.48 6.52 7.64
C VAL A 246 13.61 6.09 9.10
N GLU A 247 12.76 6.65 9.95
CA GLU A 247 12.66 6.25 11.35
C GLU A 247 11.39 5.42 11.53
N TYR A 248 11.56 4.20 12.03
CA TYR A 248 10.47 3.28 12.34
C TYR A 248 10.90 2.34 13.48
N PRO A 249 9.96 1.81 14.28
CA PRO A 249 10.29 0.84 15.32
C PRO A 249 10.91 -0.41 14.69
N GLN A 250 12.19 -0.66 15.00
CA GLN A 250 12.91 -1.80 14.43
C GLN A 250 12.33 -3.13 14.92
N ASN A 251 12.05 -3.23 16.22
CA ASN A 251 11.45 -4.41 16.83
C ASN A 251 9.95 -4.24 16.98
N THR A 252 9.22 -5.34 16.83
CA THR A 252 7.79 -5.38 17.09
C THR A 252 7.37 -6.74 17.63
N THR A 253 6.31 -6.76 18.45
CA THR A 253 5.67 -8.00 18.91
C THR A 253 4.35 -8.26 18.19
N ASN A 254 3.88 -7.28 17.42
CA ASN A 254 2.64 -7.39 16.69
C ASN A 254 2.58 -6.56 15.40
N GLY A 255 1.46 -6.71 14.69
CA GLY A 255 1.07 -5.83 13.60
C GLY A 255 1.40 -6.38 12.23
N TRP A 256 1.71 -5.50 11.29
CA TRP A 256 1.89 -5.85 9.88
C TRP A 256 2.70 -4.79 9.13
N ALA A 257 3.31 -5.18 8.02
CA ALA A 257 4.05 -4.28 7.14
C ALA A 257 4.01 -4.73 5.68
N GLY A 258 4.13 -3.77 4.76
CA GLY A 258 4.15 -4.03 3.33
C GLY A 258 3.93 -2.76 2.52
N PHE A 259 3.09 -2.82 1.48
CA PHE A 259 2.77 -1.68 0.62
C PHE A 259 1.27 -1.43 0.55
N ALA A 260 0.91 -0.15 0.59
CA ALA A 260 -0.44 0.31 0.27
C ALA A 260 -0.41 1.12 -1.03
N GLU A 261 -1.50 1.02 -1.79
CA GLU A 261 -1.87 1.90 -2.89
C GLU A 261 -3.35 2.31 -2.69
N HIS A 262 -3.90 3.16 -3.56
CA HIS A 262 -5.22 3.78 -3.35
C HIS A 262 -6.32 2.79 -2.92
N TYR A 263 -6.49 1.67 -3.63
CA TYR A 263 -7.58 0.73 -3.39
C TYR A 263 -7.13 -0.62 -2.85
N PHE A 264 -5.85 -0.96 -2.92
CA PHE A 264 -5.35 -2.29 -2.59
C PHE A 264 -4.14 -2.21 -1.66
N THR A 265 -3.83 -3.32 -1.01
CA THR A 265 -2.67 -3.41 -0.12
C THR A 265 -2.12 -4.83 -0.10
N GLY A 266 -0.80 -4.92 0.09
CA GLY A 266 -0.04 -6.15 0.20
C GLY A 266 0.72 -6.09 1.52
N LEU A 267 0.32 -6.88 2.51
CA LEU A 267 0.80 -6.79 3.90
C LEU A 267 1.18 -8.16 4.43
N TRP A 268 2.37 -8.27 5.04
CA TRP A 268 2.75 -9.43 5.85
C TRP A 268 2.20 -9.26 7.26
N LEU A 269 1.52 -10.29 7.78
CA LEU A 269 0.76 -10.23 9.03
C LEU A 269 1.51 -10.98 10.15
N LEU A 270 1.75 -10.32 11.28
CA LEU A 270 2.38 -10.93 12.46
C LEU A 270 1.37 -11.48 13.47
N ASN A 271 0.10 -11.06 13.37
CA ASN A 271 -1.00 -11.48 14.24
C ASN A 271 -2.28 -11.77 13.43
N PRO A 272 -2.23 -12.65 12.42
CA PRO A 272 -3.44 -13.03 11.67
C PRO A 272 -4.44 -13.76 12.56
N PHE A 273 -5.73 -13.71 12.22
CA PHE A 273 -6.72 -14.57 12.86
C PHE A 273 -6.41 -16.05 12.57
N ASN A 274 -6.78 -16.93 13.51
CA ASN A 274 -6.63 -18.39 13.38
C ASN A 274 -5.18 -18.91 13.26
N HIS A 275 -4.17 -18.13 13.66
CA HIS A 275 -2.80 -18.61 13.82
C HIS A 275 -2.30 -18.36 15.24
N ALA A 276 -1.25 -19.09 15.63
CA ALA A 276 -0.51 -18.76 16.83
C ALA A 276 0.21 -17.41 16.65
N ALA A 277 0.45 -16.69 17.75
CA ALA A 277 1.21 -15.45 17.70
C ALA A 277 2.62 -15.73 17.14
N ILE A 278 2.97 -15.12 16.01
CA ILE A 278 4.23 -15.38 15.30
C ILE A 278 5.42 -14.92 16.14
N CYS A 279 5.29 -13.76 16.78
CA CYS A 279 6.34 -13.12 17.59
C CYS A 279 6.35 -13.64 19.04
N SER A 280 6.21 -14.95 19.21
CA SER A 280 6.17 -15.64 20.50
C SER A 280 7.09 -16.86 20.52
N ASN A 281 7.20 -17.57 21.64
CA ASN A 281 7.96 -18.82 21.75
C ASN A 281 9.44 -18.70 21.30
N GLY A 282 10.09 -17.59 21.63
CA GLY A 282 11.48 -17.32 21.29
C GLY A 282 11.70 -16.75 19.88
N VAL A 283 10.63 -16.48 19.13
CA VAL A 283 10.71 -15.75 17.85
C VAL A 283 10.68 -14.25 18.12
N GLN A 284 11.66 -13.52 17.59
CA GLN A 284 11.69 -12.05 17.63
C GLN A 284 11.31 -11.50 16.27
N CYS A 285 10.34 -10.58 16.22
CA CYS A 285 9.92 -9.96 14.97
C CYS A 285 10.45 -8.54 14.83
N ARG A 286 10.70 -8.15 13.58
CA ARG A 286 11.14 -6.82 13.19
C ARG A 286 10.45 -6.37 11.92
N PHE A 287 10.29 -5.06 11.76
CA PHE A 287 9.99 -4.49 10.45
C PHE A 287 11.28 -4.39 9.63
N ASP A 288 11.18 -4.59 8.31
CA ASP A 288 12.30 -4.47 7.37
C ASP A 288 11.90 -3.56 6.22
N PHE A 289 12.47 -2.35 6.22
CA PHE A 289 12.36 -1.39 5.14
C PHE A 289 13.75 -1.00 4.66
N LYS A 290 14.03 -1.21 3.38
CA LYS A 290 15.31 -0.83 2.76
C LYS A 290 15.21 -0.63 1.25
N PRO A 291 16.08 0.17 0.65
CA PRO A 291 16.27 0.18 -0.79
C PRO A 291 17.01 -1.09 -1.25
N VAL A 292 16.65 -1.58 -2.44
CA VAL A 292 17.29 -2.70 -3.13
C VAL A 292 17.51 -2.29 -4.58
N GLY A 293 18.69 -1.76 -4.88
CA GLY A 293 18.94 -1.10 -6.17
C GLY A 293 18.01 0.11 -6.35
N ASN A 294 17.20 0.11 -7.41
CA ASN A 294 16.17 1.11 -7.70
C ASN A 294 14.77 0.73 -7.18
N LEU A 295 14.67 -0.32 -6.37
CA LEU A 295 13.41 -0.84 -5.84
C LEU A 295 13.34 -0.60 -4.32
N ALA A 296 12.12 -0.55 -3.81
CA ALA A 296 11.82 -0.51 -2.39
C ALA A 296 11.47 -1.90 -1.86
N SER A 297 12.06 -2.28 -0.73
CA SER A 297 11.72 -3.48 0.03
C SER A 297 10.93 -3.08 1.27
N ALA A 298 9.82 -3.78 1.52
CA ALA A 298 8.98 -3.59 2.71
C ALA A 298 8.45 -4.93 3.21
N GLY A 299 8.56 -5.18 4.52
CA GLY A 299 8.00 -6.37 5.13
C GLY A 299 8.47 -6.59 6.56
N VAL A 300 8.63 -7.85 6.92
CA VAL A 300 8.98 -8.29 8.27
C VAL A 300 10.13 -9.29 8.27
N MET A 301 10.88 -9.32 9.36
CA MET A 301 11.86 -10.34 9.68
C MET A 301 11.49 -11.05 10.97
N THR A 302 11.82 -12.33 11.05
CA THR A 302 11.56 -13.18 12.21
C THR A 302 12.83 -13.95 12.55
N ASP A 303 13.46 -13.62 13.68
CA ASP A 303 14.58 -14.38 14.20
C ASP A 303 14.05 -15.65 14.85
N LEU A 304 14.53 -16.79 14.37
CA LEU A 304 14.04 -18.10 14.77
C LEU A 304 14.78 -18.59 16.02
N PRO A 305 14.10 -19.37 16.89
CA PRO A 305 14.79 -20.07 17.96
C PRO A 305 15.79 -21.09 17.38
N GLN A 306 16.70 -21.56 18.23
CA GLN A 306 17.66 -22.58 17.83
C GLN A 306 16.97 -23.82 17.26
N ILE A 307 17.37 -24.22 16.05
CA ILE A 307 16.88 -25.44 15.39
C ILE A 307 17.92 -26.53 15.61
N LYS A 308 17.59 -27.51 16.47
CA LYS A 308 18.50 -28.61 16.83
C LYS A 308 18.88 -29.42 15.59
N ALA A 309 20.03 -30.09 15.66
CA ALA A 309 20.43 -31.10 14.68
C ALA A 309 19.34 -32.17 14.53
N HIS A 310 19.11 -32.63 13.29
CA HIS A 310 18.08 -33.61 12.94
C HIS A 310 16.67 -33.26 13.42
N SER A 311 16.32 -31.97 13.44
CA SER A 311 15.00 -31.50 13.83
C SER A 311 14.42 -30.52 12.81
N SER A 312 13.12 -30.26 12.92
CA SER A 312 12.42 -29.31 12.08
C SER A 312 11.80 -28.18 12.88
N TYR A 313 11.81 -26.98 12.32
CA TYR A 313 11.06 -25.84 12.84
C TYR A 313 10.09 -25.32 11.77
N THR A 314 8.88 -24.96 12.17
CA THR A 314 7.88 -24.41 11.25
C THR A 314 7.54 -22.99 11.69
N ILE A 315 7.56 -22.07 10.73
CA ILE A 315 7.07 -20.71 10.91
C ILE A 315 6.07 -20.41 9.79
N ASP A 316 4.98 -19.74 10.13
CA ASP A 316 3.90 -19.41 9.22
C ASP A 316 3.60 -17.92 9.34
N VAL A 317 3.84 -17.17 8.26
CA VAL A 317 3.61 -15.73 8.20
C VAL A 317 2.69 -15.48 7.01
N PRO A 318 1.38 -15.31 7.20
CA PRO A 318 0.49 -15.06 6.10
C PRO A 318 0.67 -13.65 5.54
N MET A 319 0.30 -13.50 4.27
CA MET A 319 0.17 -12.20 3.64
C MET A 319 -1.29 -11.93 3.27
N TYR A 320 -1.72 -10.69 3.47
CA TYR A 320 -2.95 -10.15 2.88
C TYR A 320 -2.60 -9.49 1.55
N VAL A 321 -3.25 -9.90 0.47
CA VAL A 321 -3.09 -9.28 -0.85
C VAL A 321 -4.46 -9.04 -1.45
N GLY A 322 -4.97 -7.82 -1.31
CA GLY A 322 -6.37 -7.58 -1.66
C GLY A 322 -6.86 -6.15 -1.46
N PRO A 323 -8.18 -5.94 -1.57
CA PRO A 323 -8.81 -4.63 -1.51
C PRO A 323 -8.74 -4.02 -0.12
N GLN A 324 -8.70 -2.70 -0.02
CA GLN A 324 -8.83 -1.97 1.24
C GLN A 324 -10.31 -1.75 1.60
N GLU A 325 -11.09 -2.82 1.59
CA GLU A 325 -12.49 -2.89 1.99
C GLU A 325 -12.62 -3.32 3.45
N TYR A 326 -13.51 -2.67 4.21
CA TYR A 326 -13.66 -2.91 5.64
C TYR A 326 -13.86 -4.39 5.98
N HIS A 327 -14.80 -5.07 5.31
CA HIS A 327 -15.10 -6.48 5.59
C HIS A 327 -13.95 -7.42 5.26
N ALA A 328 -13.24 -7.19 4.15
CA ALA A 328 -12.11 -8.02 3.74
C ALA A 328 -10.92 -7.86 4.71
N MET A 329 -10.64 -6.63 5.15
CA MET A 329 -9.55 -6.35 6.08
C MET A 329 -9.87 -6.84 7.50
N ALA A 330 -11.07 -6.54 8.01
CA ALA A 330 -11.50 -6.95 9.35
C ALA A 330 -11.57 -8.48 9.52
N ALA A 331 -11.77 -9.23 8.42
CA ALA A 331 -11.72 -10.69 8.45
C ALA A 331 -10.29 -11.28 8.42
N ALA A 332 -9.29 -10.49 8.01
CA ALA A 332 -7.93 -10.99 7.77
C ALA A 332 -7.01 -10.89 9.01
N ALA A 333 -7.00 -9.75 9.70
CA ALA A 333 -6.24 -9.59 10.94
C ALA A 333 -6.84 -8.50 11.84
N PRO A 334 -6.61 -8.55 13.18
CA PRO A 334 -7.01 -7.48 14.08
C PRO A 334 -6.43 -6.15 13.65
N GLU A 335 -7.24 -5.09 13.72
CA GLU A 335 -6.84 -3.70 13.46
C GLU A 335 -6.37 -3.44 12.02
N LEU A 336 -6.52 -4.40 11.12
CA LEU A 336 -6.15 -4.25 9.71
C LEU A 336 -7.04 -3.22 9.02
N GLU A 337 -8.32 -3.13 9.40
CA GLU A 337 -9.26 -2.12 8.92
C GLU A 337 -8.85 -0.68 9.28
N ARG A 338 -7.96 -0.49 10.27
CA ARG A 338 -7.43 0.83 10.66
C ARG A 338 -6.33 1.36 9.73
N THR A 339 -6.00 0.63 8.67
CA THR A 339 -5.09 1.10 7.59
C THR A 339 -5.57 2.41 6.94
N LYS A 340 -6.88 2.68 6.95
CA LYS A 340 -7.45 3.97 6.56
C LYS A 340 -7.75 4.77 7.83
N ASP A 341 -6.77 5.54 8.30
CA ASP A 341 -6.99 6.40 9.46
C ASP A 341 -7.88 7.57 9.05
N TYR A 342 -9.17 7.44 9.34
CA TYR A 342 -10.15 8.53 9.21
C TYR A 342 -9.97 9.58 10.33
N GLY A 343 -8.98 9.46 11.22
CA GLY A 343 -8.68 10.41 12.29
C GLY A 343 -9.91 10.74 13.14
N TRP A 344 -10.06 12.02 13.52
CA TRP A 344 -11.24 12.46 14.28
C TRP A 344 -12.56 12.32 13.51
N VAL A 345 -12.53 12.29 12.17
CA VAL A 345 -13.75 12.14 11.37
C VAL A 345 -14.27 10.69 11.37
N TYR A 346 -13.50 9.73 11.87
CA TYR A 346 -13.91 8.33 12.03
C TYR A 346 -15.25 8.18 12.76
N ILE A 347 -15.49 9.01 13.79
CA ILE A 347 -16.72 8.98 14.59
C ILE A 347 -17.96 9.36 13.77
N PHE A 348 -17.79 10.17 12.72
CA PHE A 348 -18.85 10.59 11.81
C PHE A 348 -18.91 9.74 10.54
N SER A 349 -17.76 9.30 10.02
CA SER A 349 -17.68 8.53 8.79
C SER A 349 -18.19 7.10 8.98
N THR A 350 -17.95 6.47 10.13
CA THR A 350 -18.37 5.08 10.38
C THR A 350 -19.90 4.90 10.35
N PRO A 351 -20.70 5.69 11.09
CA PRO A 351 -22.16 5.58 11.01
C PRO A 351 -22.71 5.96 9.63
N LEU A 352 -22.09 6.95 8.98
CA LEU A 352 -22.52 7.40 7.66
C LEU A 352 -22.26 6.35 6.57
N PHE A 353 -21.10 5.70 6.61
CA PHE A 353 -20.77 4.60 5.71
C PHE A 353 -21.64 3.38 5.97
N TRP A 354 -21.87 3.02 7.24
CA TRP A 354 -22.80 1.95 7.61
C TRP A 354 -24.20 2.18 7.03
N LEU A 355 -24.72 3.40 7.16
CA LEU A 355 -26.00 3.80 6.58
C LEU A 355 -25.98 3.75 5.04
N LEU A 356 -24.90 4.21 4.41
CA LEU A 356 -24.74 4.15 2.96
C LEU A 356 -24.77 2.72 2.43
N VAL A 357 -24.07 1.79 3.09
CA VAL A 357 -24.05 0.37 2.72
C VAL A 357 -25.44 -0.23 2.88
N HIS A 358 -26.17 0.07 3.96
CA HIS A 358 -27.54 -0.42 4.14
C HIS A 358 -28.50 0.09 3.05
N ILE A 359 -28.38 1.37 2.67
CA ILE A 359 -29.17 1.92 1.56
C ILE A 359 -28.78 1.24 0.24
N TYR A 360 -27.47 1.04 0.01
CA TYR A 360 -26.99 0.34 -1.18
C TYR A 360 -27.48 -1.11 -1.23
N GLU A 361 -27.59 -1.81 -0.10
CA GLU A 361 -28.10 -3.18 -0.08
C GLU A 361 -29.53 -3.29 -0.59
N ILE A 362 -30.35 -2.25 -0.39
CA ILE A 362 -31.74 -2.17 -0.86
C ILE A 362 -31.80 -1.72 -2.33
N VAL A 363 -31.05 -0.67 -2.69
CA VAL A 363 -31.16 -0.02 -4.01
C VAL A 363 -30.26 -0.66 -5.07
N LYS A 364 -29.15 -1.28 -4.65
CA LYS A 364 -28.07 -1.86 -5.48
C LYS A 364 -27.49 -0.88 -6.52
N ASN A 365 -27.52 0.42 -6.23
CA ASN A 365 -26.94 1.47 -7.08
C ASN A 365 -26.29 2.55 -6.21
N TRP A 366 -24.98 2.76 -6.39
CA TRP A 366 -24.20 3.73 -5.60
C TRP A 366 -24.67 5.18 -5.74
N GLY A 367 -25.08 5.59 -6.95
CA GLY A 367 -25.54 6.96 -7.19
C GLY A 367 -26.81 7.28 -6.42
N TRP A 368 -27.82 6.41 -6.50
CA TRP A 368 -29.04 6.57 -5.73
C TRP A 368 -28.84 6.38 -4.23
N ALA A 369 -27.93 5.49 -3.82
CA ALA A 369 -27.60 5.33 -2.42
C ALA A 369 -27.04 6.63 -1.82
N ILE A 370 -26.15 7.32 -2.55
CA ILE A 370 -25.63 8.64 -2.14
C ILE A 370 -26.75 9.68 -2.10
N VAL A 371 -27.63 9.74 -3.10
CA VAL A 371 -28.76 10.69 -3.09
C VAL A 371 -29.64 10.47 -1.85
N LEU A 372 -30.00 9.23 -1.54
CA LEU A 372 -30.82 8.90 -0.37
C LEU A 372 -30.09 9.14 0.96
N LEU A 373 -28.78 8.89 1.02
CA LEU A 373 -27.95 9.23 2.17
C LEU A 373 -27.99 10.75 2.40
N THR A 374 -27.76 11.55 1.36
CA THR A 374 -27.77 13.02 1.48
C THR A 374 -29.13 13.55 1.92
N LEU A 375 -30.22 12.94 1.44
CA LEU A 375 -31.58 13.27 1.89
C LEU A 375 -31.77 12.93 3.37
N SER A 376 -31.38 11.73 3.79
CA SER A 376 -31.46 11.29 5.18
C SER A 376 -30.69 12.22 6.12
N VAL A 377 -29.46 12.58 5.77
CA VAL A 377 -28.65 13.53 6.55
C VAL A 377 -29.31 14.91 6.59
N LYS A 378 -29.85 15.42 5.47
CA LYS A 378 -30.57 16.69 5.45
C LYS A 378 -31.82 16.68 6.33
N VAL A 379 -32.55 15.56 6.39
CA VAL A 379 -33.73 15.43 7.25
C VAL A 379 -33.32 15.45 8.73
N VAL A 380 -32.30 14.68 9.11
CA VAL A 380 -31.79 14.66 10.49
C VAL A 380 -31.24 16.03 10.91
N LEU A 381 -30.53 16.72 10.02
CA LEU A 381 -29.97 18.05 10.26
C LEU A 381 -30.96 19.19 9.96
N TYR A 382 -32.21 18.90 9.59
CA TYR A 382 -33.24 19.90 9.31
C TYR A 382 -33.44 20.92 10.45
N PRO A 383 -33.59 20.53 11.73
CA PRO A 383 -33.77 21.51 12.81
C PRO A 383 -32.57 22.46 12.94
N LEU A 384 -31.35 21.94 12.74
CA LEU A 384 -30.13 22.72 12.79
C LEU A 384 -30.02 23.69 11.61
N THR A 385 -30.25 23.19 10.39
CA THR A 385 -30.24 24.01 9.18
C THR A 385 -31.32 25.09 9.21
N HIS A 386 -32.54 24.76 9.65
CA HIS A 386 -33.61 25.72 9.84
C HIS A 386 -33.25 26.81 10.87
N ALA A 387 -32.59 26.44 11.98
CA ALA A 387 -32.08 27.41 12.95
C ALA A 387 -31.01 28.34 12.35
N SER A 388 -30.09 27.80 11.53
CA SER A 388 -29.08 28.59 10.82
C SER A 388 -29.73 29.56 9.81
N TYR A 389 -30.68 29.09 9.00
CA TYR A 389 -31.44 29.95 8.08
C TYR A 389 -32.17 31.07 8.80
N LYS A 390 -32.79 30.79 9.95
CA LYS A 390 -33.43 31.81 10.80
C LYS A 390 -32.43 32.86 11.31
N SER A 391 -31.21 32.44 11.67
CA SER A 391 -30.13 33.37 12.08
C SER A 391 -29.69 34.26 10.91
N MET A 392 -29.48 33.68 9.72
CA MET A 392 -29.10 34.43 8.51
C MET A 392 -30.18 35.43 8.09
N ALA A 393 -31.45 35.04 8.16
CA ALA A 393 -32.57 35.94 7.84
C ALA A 393 -32.61 37.15 8.78
N ARG A 394 -32.36 36.93 10.09
CA ARG A 394 -32.24 38.02 11.08
C ARG A 394 -31.02 38.90 10.80
N MET A 395 -29.86 38.33 10.47
CA MET A 395 -28.69 39.12 10.08
C MET A 395 -28.95 39.98 8.83
N LYS A 396 -29.63 39.43 7.82
CA LYS A 396 -30.02 40.19 6.63
C LYS A 396 -30.93 41.36 6.96
N ALA A 397 -31.85 41.19 7.92
CA ALA A 397 -32.69 42.28 8.42
C ALA A 397 -31.90 43.37 9.17
N LEU A 398 -30.75 43.03 9.76
CA LEU A 398 -29.86 43.97 10.46
C LEU A 398 -28.91 44.74 9.53
N ALA A 399 -28.76 44.33 8.26
CA ALA A 399 -27.91 45.01 7.27
C ALA A 399 -28.13 46.54 7.18
N PRO A 400 -29.37 47.07 7.11
CA PRO A 400 -29.57 48.52 7.09
C PRO A 400 -29.19 49.23 8.40
N LYS A 401 -29.34 48.58 9.56
CA LYS A 401 -28.86 49.13 10.85
C LYS A 401 -27.33 49.11 10.93
N MET A 402 -26.71 48.08 10.36
CA MET A 402 -25.26 47.96 10.24
C MET A 402 -24.66 49.09 9.39
N GLU A 403 -25.29 49.44 8.26
CA GLU A 403 -24.85 50.56 7.43
C GLU A 403 -25.00 51.92 8.14
N LYS A 404 -26.06 52.11 8.93
CA LYS A 404 -26.20 53.31 9.77
C LYS A 404 -25.10 53.43 10.84
N LEU A 405 -24.74 52.31 11.48
CA LEU A 405 -23.64 52.27 12.46
C LEU A 405 -22.29 52.56 11.81
N LYS A 406 -22.02 52.01 10.62
CA LYS A 406 -20.82 52.32 9.84
C LYS A 406 -20.77 53.79 9.43
N ALA A 407 -21.90 54.40 9.07
CA ALA A 407 -21.97 55.82 8.73
C ALA A 407 -21.74 56.73 9.94
N GLN A 408 -22.10 56.31 11.15
CA GLN A 408 -21.92 57.09 12.39
C GLN A 408 -20.55 56.91 13.06
N TYR A 409 -19.98 55.71 12.99
CA TYR A 409 -18.75 55.34 13.72
C TYR A 409 -17.63 54.82 12.83
N GLY A 410 -17.70 55.03 11.51
CA GLY A 410 -16.75 54.49 10.52
C GLY A 410 -15.29 54.90 10.76
N ASP A 411 -15.06 56.09 11.32
CA ASP A 411 -13.72 56.61 11.64
C ASP A 411 -13.12 56.03 12.94
N ASP A 412 -13.94 55.43 13.81
CA ASP A 412 -13.52 54.84 15.09
C ASP A 412 -13.83 53.33 15.10
N LYS A 413 -12.85 52.54 14.64
CA LYS A 413 -12.96 51.07 14.54
C LYS A 413 -13.28 50.40 15.89
N ALA A 414 -12.82 50.97 17.00
CA ALA A 414 -13.06 50.42 18.34
C ALA A 414 -14.51 50.64 18.76
N LYS A 415 -15.05 51.86 18.60
CA LYS A 415 -16.47 52.15 18.85
C LYS A 415 -17.39 51.41 17.90
N LEU A 416 -17.00 51.24 16.63
CA LEU A 416 -17.75 50.47 15.66
C LEU A 416 -17.87 48.99 16.09
N GLN A 417 -16.76 48.35 16.49
CA GLN A 417 -16.82 46.97 17.00
C GLN A 417 -17.69 46.83 18.25
N GLN A 418 -17.58 47.78 19.18
CA GLN A 418 -18.39 47.78 20.40
C GLN A 418 -19.89 47.95 20.10
N ALA A 419 -20.25 48.87 19.21
CA ALA A 419 -21.63 49.12 18.82
C ALA A 419 -22.22 47.97 17.97
N MET A 420 -21.42 47.32 17.12
CA MET A 420 -21.83 46.11 16.39
C MET A 420 -22.13 44.96 17.35
N MET A 421 -21.28 44.73 18.36
CA MET A 421 -21.50 43.68 19.36
C MET A 421 -22.69 43.98 20.27
N ALA A 422 -22.92 45.25 20.62
CA ALA A 422 -24.11 45.69 21.36
C ALA A 422 -25.39 45.41 20.55
N MET A 423 -25.41 45.79 19.27
CA MET A 423 -26.53 45.54 18.38
C MET A 423 -26.83 44.04 18.22
N TYR A 424 -25.81 43.19 18.06
CA TYR A 424 -26.00 41.73 18.00
C TYR A 424 -26.56 41.14 19.30
N ARG A 425 -26.18 41.68 20.47
CA ARG A 425 -26.74 41.27 21.77
C ARG A 425 -28.19 41.71 21.95
N GLU A 426 -28.51 42.95 21.61
CA GLU A 426 -29.88 43.49 21.71
C GLU A 426 -30.85 42.69 20.84
N GLU A 427 -30.44 42.39 19.61
CA GLU A 427 -31.28 41.68 18.64
C GLU A 427 -31.21 40.14 18.78
N LYS A 428 -30.42 39.65 19.75
CA LYS A 428 -30.21 38.22 20.06
C LYS A 428 -29.84 37.40 18.81
N VAL A 429 -28.92 37.93 18.01
CA VAL A 429 -28.42 37.28 16.79
C VAL A 429 -26.99 36.78 17.01
N ASN A 430 -26.72 35.52 16.71
CA ASN A 430 -25.37 34.96 16.79
C ASN A 430 -24.66 35.14 15.43
N PRO A 431 -23.60 35.97 15.33
CA PRO A 431 -22.90 36.24 14.08
C PRO A 431 -22.16 35.01 13.52
N VAL A 432 -21.95 33.96 14.32
CA VAL A 432 -21.28 32.72 13.90
C VAL A 432 -22.27 31.69 13.33
N GLY A 433 -23.58 31.84 13.56
CA GLY A 433 -24.56 30.82 13.21
C GLY A 433 -24.84 30.63 11.71
N GLY A 434 -24.18 31.39 10.84
CA GLY A 434 -24.36 31.36 9.38
C GLY A 434 -23.12 31.00 8.57
N CYS A 435 -21.99 30.67 9.22
CA CYS A 435 -20.74 30.27 8.56
C CYS A 435 -20.65 28.75 8.45
#